data_AF-A0A9E3TU01-F1
#
_entry.id   AF-A0A9E3TU01-F1
#
_cell.length_a   1.000
_cell.length_b   1.000
_cell.length_c   1.000
_cell.angle_alpha   90.00
_cell.angle_beta   90.00
_cell.angle_gamma   90.00
#
_symmetry.space_group_name_H-M   'P 1'
#
loop_
_entity.id
_entity.type
_entity.pdbx_description
1 polymer ?
#
loop_
_entity_poly.entity_id
_entity_poly.type
_entity_poly.pdbx_seq_one_letter_code
_entity_poly.pdbx_strand_id
1 'polypeptide(L)'
;MTKSADDLMQRVDTLLSHVWMVRTFLKHSEEAEEDDELCEVHRALYDYMLALGGPLKAGDAEAYLKQAKKKYAKLQNATELFLDIQPEISSHTNFRMAAASLKSAVDEIGQWLA
;
A
#
# COMPACT_ATOMS: atom_id res chain seq x y z
N MET A 1 -18.69 11.82 16.88
CA MET A 1 -17.99 10.72 17.58
C MET A 1 -16.51 10.85 17.28
N THR A 2 -15.68 11.01 18.30
CA THR A 2 -14.22 10.91 18.16
C THR A 2 -13.90 9.45 17.87
N LYS A 3 -13.16 9.17 16.80
CA LYS A 3 -12.80 7.78 16.44
C LYS A 3 -11.71 7.28 17.38
N SER A 4 -11.83 6.05 17.87
CA SER A 4 -10.83 5.40 18.74
C SER A 4 -9.61 4.95 17.94
N ALA A 5 -8.48 4.71 18.59
CA ALA A 5 -7.29 4.14 17.94
C ALA A 5 -7.60 2.81 17.23
N ASP A 6 -8.45 1.98 17.84
CA ASP A 6 -8.93 0.73 17.23
C ASP A 6 -9.72 0.98 15.94
N ASP A 7 -10.62 1.96 15.91
CA ASP A 7 -11.36 2.33 14.70
C ASP A 7 -10.42 2.80 13.58
N LEU A 8 -9.38 3.58 13.93
CA LEU A 8 -8.38 4.03 12.97
C LEU A 8 -7.55 2.87 12.44
N MET A 9 -7.06 1.99 13.33
CA MET A 9 -6.32 0.79 12.93
C MET A 9 -7.15 -0.06 11.95
N GLN A 10 -8.40 -0.36 12.29
CA GLN A 10 -9.28 -1.15 11.42
C GLN A 10 -9.54 -0.47 10.07
N ARG A 11 -9.70 0.86 10.06
CA ARG A 11 -9.87 1.60 8.80
C ARG A 11 -8.63 1.53 7.93
N VAL A 12 -7.45 1.77 8.49
CA VAL A 12 -6.18 1.67 7.75
C VAL A 12 -5.97 0.24 7.25
N ASP A 13 -6.21 -0.76 8.07
CA ASP A 13 -6.03 -2.17 7.70
C ASP A 13 -7.00 -2.60 6.59
N THR A 14 -8.24 -2.11 6.63
CA THR A 14 -9.21 -2.30 5.54
C THR A 14 -8.69 -1.70 4.23
N LEU A 15 -8.10 -0.49 4.26
CA LEU A 15 -7.54 0.14 3.06
C LEU A 15 -6.32 -0.64 2.53
N LEU A 16 -5.54 -1.28 3.41
CA LEU A 16 -4.43 -2.15 3.00
C LEU A 16 -4.88 -3.40 2.25
N SER A 17 -6.15 -3.79 2.29
CA SER A 17 -6.67 -4.84 1.40
C SER A 17 -6.51 -4.46 -0.09
N HIS A 18 -6.71 -3.19 -0.45
CA HIS A 18 -6.47 -2.70 -1.81
C HIS A 18 -4.99 -2.76 -2.17
N VAL A 19 -4.12 -2.34 -1.24
CA VAL A 19 -2.67 -2.39 -1.40
C VAL A 19 -2.19 -3.84 -1.59
N TRP A 20 -2.76 -4.79 -0.84
CA TRP A 20 -2.45 -6.21 -0.97
C TRP A 20 -2.89 -6.78 -2.32
N MET A 21 -4.08 -6.41 -2.81
CA MET A 21 -4.57 -6.84 -4.11
C MET A 21 -3.67 -6.34 -5.24
N VAL A 22 -3.30 -5.05 -5.22
CA VAL A 22 -2.37 -4.47 -6.21
C VAL A 22 -1.00 -5.13 -6.14
N ARG A 23 -0.43 -5.27 -4.93
CA ARG A 23 0.85 -5.97 -4.74
C ARG A 23 0.82 -7.39 -5.29
N THR A 24 -0.29 -8.11 -5.08
CA THR A 24 -0.44 -9.49 -5.54
C THR A 24 -0.56 -9.55 -7.06
N PHE A 25 -1.28 -8.62 -7.67
CA PHE A 25 -1.33 -8.47 -9.12
C PHE A 25 0.06 -8.20 -9.71
N LEU A 26 0.76 -7.17 -9.22
CA LEU A 26 2.10 -6.79 -9.71
C LEU A 26 3.13 -7.89 -9.53
N LYS A 27 3.14 -8.60 -8.40
CA LYS A 27 4.09 -9.69 -8.17
C LYS A 27 4.01 -10.80 -9.24
N HIS A 28 2.83 -11.02 -9.82
CA HIS A 28 2.59 -12.13 -10.74
C HIS A 28 2.33 -11.67 -12.18
N SER A 29 2.59 -10.39 -12.48
CA SER A 29 2.57 -9.90 -13.85
C SER A 29 3.89 -10.24 -14.54
N GLU A 30 3.83 -10.60 -15.82
CA GLU A 30 5.03 -10.88 -16.63
C GLU A 30 5.96 -9.66 -16.65
N GLU A 31 5.38 -8.45 -16.67
CA GLU A 31 6.12 -7.19 -16.64
C GLU A 31 7.04 -7.04 -15.41
N ALA A 32 6.70 -7.66 -14.27
CA ALA A 32 7.52 -7.57 -13.06
C ALA A 32 8.72 -8.53 -13.06
N GLU A 33 8.78 -9.46 -14.01
CA GLU A 33 9.97 -10.31 -14.24
C GLU A 33 11.02 -9.58 -15.09
N GLU A 34 10.60 -8.60 -15.88
CA GLU A 34 11.43 -7.88 -16.84
C GLU A 34 11.78 -6.44 -16.39
N ASP A 35 10.97 -5.86 -15.49
CA ASP A 35 11.12 -4.49 -15.00
C ASP A 35 11.52 -4.46 -13.51
N ASP A 36 12.77 -4.04 -13.25
CA ASP A 36 13.33 -3.96 -11.90
C ASP A 36 12.59 -2.92 -11.03
N GLU A 37 12.12 -1.81 -11.60
CA GLU A 37 11.41 -0.76 -10.86
C GLU A 37 10.04 -1.24 -10.41
N LEU A 38 9.31 -1.97 -11.27
CA LEU A 38 8.05 -2.61 -10.90
C LEU A 38 8.25 -3.68 -9.81
N CYS A 39 9.37 -4.41 -9.88
CA CYS A 39 9.75 -5.36 -8.86
C CYS A 39 9.95 -4.68 -7.49
N GLU A 40 10.61 -3.51 -7.48
CA GLU A 40 10.79 -2.68 -6.29
C GLU A 40 9.46 -2.21 -5.70
N VAL A 41 8.51 -1.78 -6.54
CA VAL A 41 7.17 -1.37 -6.11
C VAL A 41 6.50 -2.49 -5.29
N HIS A 42 6.33 -3.68 -5.85
CA HIS A 42 5.56 -4.73 -5.16
C HIS A 42 6.28 -5.26 -3.91
N ARG A 43 7.62 -5.14 -3.84
CA ARG A 43 8.41 -5.42 -2.63
C ARG A 43 8.18 -4.37 -1.55
N ALA A 44 8.22 -3.09 -1.91
CA ALA A 44 7.98 -2.00 -0.97
C ALA A 44 6.56 -2.04 -0.37
N LEU A 45 5.55 -2.36 -1.20
CA LEU A 45 4.19 -2.58 -0.71
C LEU A 45 4.13 -3.73 0.32
N TYR A 46 4.81 -4.84 0.03
CA TYR A 46 4.88 -5.99 0.95
C TYR A 46 5.57 -5.63 2.28
N ASP A 47 6.70 -4.94 2.23
CA ASP A 47 7.47 -4.56 3.41
C ASP A 47 6.70 -3.62 4.34
N TYR A 48 5.88 -2.72 3.77
CA TYR A 48 4.98 -1.88 4.55
C TYR A 48 3.98 -2.73 5.33
N MET A 49 3.28 -3.65 4.65
CA MET A 49 2.26 -4.50 5.28
C MET A 49 2.88 -5.48 6.30
N LEU A 50 4.05 -6.05 5.99
CA LEU A 50 4.79 -6.93 6.89
C LEU A 50 5.14 -6.22 8.21
N ALA A 51 5.54 -4.96 8.13
CA ALA A 51 5.90 -4.17 9.31
C ALA A 51 4.72 -3.93 10.26
N LEU A 52 3.47 -3.97 9.77
CA LEU A 52 2.25 -3.75 10.55
C LEU A 52 1.64 -5.04 11.10
N GLY A 53 2.00 -6.19 10.51
CA GLY A 53 1.42 -7.49 10.89
C GLY A 53 1.68 -7.92 12.33
N GLY A 54 2.77 -7.47 12.95
CA GLY A 54 3.06 -7.74 14.37
C GLY A 54 2.04 -7.07 15.30
N PRO A 55 1.99 -5.72 15.32
CA PRO A 55 1.00 -4.97 16.10
C PRO A 55 -0.46 -5.38 15.83
N LEU A 56 -0.81 -5.62 14.56
CA LEU A 56 -2.16 -6.07 14.19
C LEU A 56 -2.54 -7.38 14.87
N LYS A 57 -1.66 -8.38 14.84
CA LYS A 57 -1.89 -9.68 15.51
C LYS A 57 -2.00 -9.55 17.02
N ALA A 58 -1.32 -8.58 17.62
CA ALA A 58 -1.38 -8.29 19.04
C ALA A 58 -2.61 -7.47 19.45
N GLY A 59 -3.39 -6.94 18.49
CA GLY A 59 -4.47 -6.00 18.78
C GLY A 59 -3.96 -4.66 19.34
N ASP A 60 -2.70 -4.30 19.08
CA ASP A 60 -2.07 -3.09 19.60
C ASP A 60 -2.21 -1.94 18.59
N ALA A 61 -3.33 -1.22 18.69
CA ALA A 61 -3.67 -0.12 17.79
C ALA A 61 -2.66 1.03 17.85
N GLU A 62 -2.12 1.35 19.02
CA GLU A 62 -1.13 2.43 19.20
C GLU A 62 0.18 2.08 18.50
N ALA A 63 0.69 0.85 18.70
CA ALA A 63 1.90 0.40 18.02
C ALA A 63 1.68 0.28 16.51
N TYR A 64 0.51 -0.16 16.06
CA TYR A 64 0.14 -0.24 14.65
C TYR A 64 0.19 1.14 14.00
N LEU A 65 -0.54 2.12 14.56
CA LEU A 65 -0.66 3.47 13.99
C LEU A 65 0.67 4.22 14.02
N LYS A 66 1.45 4.07 15.10
CA LYS A 66 2.80 4.62 15.19
C LYS A 66 3.71 4.09 14.09
N GLN A 67 3.67 2.78 13.85
CA GLN A 67 4.49 2.14 12.81
C GLN A 67 4.01 2.52 11.41
N ALA A 68 2.70 2.58 11.18
CA ALA A 68 2.08 3.01 9.93
C ALA A 68 2.52 4.44 9.58
N LYS A 69 2.36 5.39 10.52
CA LYS A 69 2.78 6.79 10.34
C LYS A 69 4.28 6.91 10.07
N LYS A 70 5.12 6.19 10.82
CA LYS A 70 6.58 6.18 10.63
C LYS A 70 7.00 5.71 9.24
N LYS A 71 6.26 4.77 8.64
CA LYS A 71 6.60 4.16 7.36
C LYS A 71 5.80 4.70 6.18
N TYR A 72 4.82 5.56 6.41
CA TYR A 72 3.89 6.03 5.38
C TYR A 72 4.59 6.66 4.18
N ALA A 73 5.64 7.46 4.40
CA ALA A 73 6.42 8.03 3.30
C ALA A 73 6.98 6.98 2.33
N LYS A 74 7.34 5.77 2.81
CA LYS A 74 7.80 4.70 1.92
C LYS A 74 6.68 4.10 1.08
N LEU A 75 5.47 3.96 1.65
CA LEU A 75 4.29 3.50 0.93
C LEU A 75 3.88 4.52 -0.15
N GLN A 76 3.94 5.80 0.21
CA GLN A 76 3.68 6.90 -0.72
C GLN A 76 4.67 6.91 -1.88
N ASN A 77 5.98 6.87 -1.62
CA ASN A 77 7.00 6.86 -2.67
C ASN A 77 6.87 5.65 -3.61
N ALA A 78 6.56 4.46 -3.10
CA ALA A 78 6.34 3.28 -3.94
C ALA A 78 5.09 3.43 -4.84
N THR A 79 4.07 4.13 -4.33
CA THR A 79 2.86 4.44 -5.09
C THR A 79 3.15 5.46 -6.18
N GLU A 80 3.90 6.51 -5.86
CA GLU A 80 4.32 7.53 -6.83
C GLU A 80 5.19 6.93 -7.93
N LEU A 81 6.16 6.07 -7.58
CA LEU A 81 6.96 5.33 -8.55
C LEU A 81 6.06 4.51 -9.49
N PHE A 82 5.12 3.74 -8.94
CA PHE A 82 4.22 2.94 -9.77
C PHE A 82 3.40 3.80 -10.74
N LEU A 83 2.89 4.95 -10.29
CA LEU A 83 2.12 5.85 -11.16
C LEU A 83 2.96 6.45 -12.30
N ASP A 84 4.25 6.69 -12.05
CA ASP A 84 5.19 7.24 -13.03
C ASP A 84 5.52 6.22 -14.12
N ILE A 85 5.87 4.98 -13.72
CA ILE A 85 6.33 3.93 -14.64
C ILE A 85 5.19 3.17 -15.32
N GLN A 86 4.02 3.07 -14.69
CA GLN A 86 2.91 2.24 -15.20
C GLN A 86 2.52 2.52 -16.67
N PRO A 87 2.43 3.79 -17.15
CA PRO A 87 2.08 4.08 -18.53
C PRO A 87 3.08 3.54 -19.56
N GLU A 88 4.36 3.46 -19.19
CA GLU A 88 5.43 2.94 -20.06
C GLU A 88 5.48 1.41 -20.03
N ILE A 89 5.22 0.82 -18.86
CA ILE A 89 5.20 -0.63 -18.67
C ILE A 89 4.05 -1.30 -19.43
N SER A 90 2.83 -0.79 -19.29
CA SER A 90 1.66 -1.46 -19.89
C SER A 90 0.47 -0.51 -20.03
N SER A 91 -0.15 -0.48 -21.22
CA SER A 91 -1.40 0.25 -21.44
C SER A 91 -2.65 -0.55 -21.03
N HIS A 92 -2.49 -1.78 -20.51
CA HIS A 92 -3.60 -2.67 -20.20
C HIS A 92 -4.47 -2.12 -19.07
N THR A 93 -5.79 -2.32 -19.17
CA THR A 93 -6.77 -1.80 -18.19
C THR A 93 -6.47 -2.24 -16.76
N ASN A 94 -5.98 -3.48 -16.56
CA ASN A 94 -5.62 -3.98 -15.22
C ASN A 94 -4.57 -3.11 -14.53
N PHE A 95 -3.52 -2.68 -15.24
CA PHE A 95 -2.48 -1.82 -14.69
C PHE A 95 -3.01 -0.44 -14.33
N ARG A 96 -3.82 0.15 -15.22
CA ARG A 96 -4.48 1.44 -14.98
C ARG A 96 -5.41 1.40 -13.75
N MET A 97 -6.16 0.31 -13.60
CA MET A 97 -7.05 0.11 -12.45
C MET A 97 -6.28 -0.17 -11.16
N ALA A 98 -5.17 -0.91 -11.25
CA ALA A 98 -4.28 -1.14 -10.12
C ALA A 98 -3.66 0.18 -9.62
N ALA A 99 -3.19 1.02 -10.54
CA ALA A 99 -2.66 2.35 -10.27
C ALA A 99 -3.70 3.24 -9.57
N ALA A 100 -4.92 3.30 -10.11
CA ALA A 100 -6.01 4.06 -9.51
C ALA A 100 -6.39 3.54 -8.11
N SER A 101 -6.53 2.21 -7.95
CA SER A 101 -6.89 1.60 -6.66
C SER A 101 -5.80 1.83 -5.61
N LEU A 102 -4.52 1.73 -5.99
CA LEU A 102 -3.41 1.95 -5.07
C LEU A 102 -3.39 3.40 -4.61
N LYS A 103 -3.45 4.35 -5.56
CA LYS A 103 -3.43 5.79 -5.27
C LYS A 103 -4.56 6.19 -4.33
N SER A 104 -5.80 5.78 -4.63
CA SER A 104 -6.95 6.09 -3.78
C SER A 104 -6.79 5.54 -2.36
N ALA A 105 -6.31 4.30 -2.21
CA ALA A 105 -6.10 3.71 -0.89
C ALA A 105 -5.00 4.42 -0.10
N VAL A 106 -3.85 4.71 -0.73
CA VAL A 106 -2.71 5.37 -0.07
C VAL A 106 -3.01 6.81 0.30
N ASP A 107 -3.72 7.56 -0.55
CA ASP A 107 -4.19 8.91 -0.22
C ASP A 107 -5.09 8.89 1.02
N GLU A 108 -6.06 7.97 1.07
CA GLU A 108 -6.99 7.88 2.19
C GLU A 108 -6.29 7.42 3.47
N ILE A 109 -5.33 6.48 3.39
CA ILE A 109 -4.47 6.12 4.53
C ILE A 109 -3.75 7.35 5.07
N GLY A 110 -3.20 8.20 4.19
CA GLY A 110 -2.53 9.45 4.59
C GLY A 110 -3.45 10.38 5.38
N GLN A 111 -4.71 10.49 4.94
CA GLN A 111 -5.72 11.30 5.64
C GLN A 111 -6.05 10.74 7.04
N TRP A 112 -6.08 9.42 7.20
CA TRP A 112 -6.31 8.78 8.51
C TRP A 112 -5.10 8.87 9.45
N LEU A 113 -3.88 8.99 8.92
CA LEU A 113 -2.63 9.04 9.71
C LEU A 113 -2.14 10.46 10.04
N ALA A 114 -2.74 11.50 9.43
CA ALA A 114 -2.36 12.91 9.58
C ALA A 114 -2.38 13.37 11.06
#